data_AF-A0A2T4U7S5-F1
#
_entry.id   AF-A0A2T4U7S5-F1
#
_cell.length_a   1.000
_cell.length_b   1.000
_cell.length_c   1.000
_cell.angle_alpha   90.00
_cell.angle_beta   90.00
_cell.angle_gamma   90.00
#
_symmetry.space_group_name_H-M   'P 1'
#
loop_
_entity.id
_entity.type
_entity.pdbx_description
1 polymer ?
#
loop_
_entity_poly.entity_id
_entity_poly.type
_entity_poly.pdbx_seq_one_letter_code
_entity_poly.pdbx_strand_id
1 'polypeptide(L)'
;MERQRLGGSREMNKLTKKQNDFLKRYEEFLKEVDEAVRYAGECSIQGDEDIADRLLSSVSSGLLPYHPENITLFSIFKEDKKCMNVLQTFYKTVQRAASLEEETMESADRMHLVYEEYLPQLEKWRACVKSAGESRGSDYARH
;
A
#
# COMPACT_ATOMS: atom_id res chain seq x y z
N MET A 1 3.21 -41.32 -25.90
CA MET A 1 2.44 -41.22 -24.63
C MET A 1 3.16 -40.23 -23.73
N GLU A 2 2.60 -39.20 -23.13
CA GLU A 2 1.31 -38.53 -23.20
C GLU A 2 1.57 -37.17 -22.55
N ARG A 3 1.08 -36.08 -23.16
CA ARG A 3 1.25 -34.72 -22.66
C ARG A 3 0.28 -34.51 -21.49
N GLN A 4 0.77 -34.22 -20.28
CA GLN A 4 -0.06 -33.58 -19.27
C GLN A 4 0.30 -32.11 -19.14
N ARG A 5 -0.48 -31.31 -19.88
CA ARG A 5 -0.64 -29.88 -19.72
C ARG A 5 -1.32 -29.63 -18.37
N LEU A 6 -0.57 -29.22 -17.36
CA LEU A 6 -1.16 -28.53 -16.20
C LEU A 6 -1.27 -27.03 -16.54
N GLY A 7 -2.10 -26.74 -17.54
CA GLY A 7 -2.66 -25.41 -17.76
C GLY A 7 -3.79 -25.19 -16.75
N GLY A 8 -3.45 -25.12 -15.47
CA GLY A 8 -4.36 -24.60 -14.47
C GLY A 8 -4.47 -23.09 -14.72
N SER A 9 -5.39 -22.70 -15.61
CA SER A 9 -5.83 -21.31 -15.67
C SER A 9 -6.25 -20.92 -14.26
N ARG A 10 -5.44 -20.08 -13.61
CA ARG A 10 -5.83 -19.35 -12.42
C ARG A 10 -7.11 -18.61 -12.79
N GLU A 11 -8.27 -19.14 -12.42
CA GLU A 11 -9.51 -18.36 -12.49
C GLU A 11 -9.30 -17.17 -11.55
N MET A 12 -8.92 -16.04 -12.13
CA MET A 12 -8.86 -14.79 -11.39
C MET A 12 -10.29 -14.41 -11.06
N ASN A 13 -10.67 -14.62 -9.80
CA ASN A 13 -11.98 -14.24 -9.29
C ASN A 13 -12.26 -12.77 -9.64
N LYS A 14 -13.26 -12.55 -10.51
CA LYS A 14 -13.68 -11.21 -10.93
C LYS A 14 -14.04 -10.39 -9.69
N LEU A 15 -13.59 -9.14 -9.66
CA LEU A 15 -13.97 -8.24 -8.58
C LEU A 15 -15.44 -7.87 -8.70
N THR A 16 -16.12 -7.86 -7.56
CA THR A 16 -17.45 -7.27 -7.46
C THR A 16 -17.38 -5.76 -7.71
N LYS A 17 -18.50 -5.14 -8.09
CA LYS A 17 -18.59 -3.67 -8.24
C LYS A 17 -18.10 -2.93 -6.98
N LYS A 18 -18.51 -3.40 -5.80
CA LYS A 18 -18.10 -2.81 -4.51
C LYS A 18 -16.60 -2.88 -4.28
N GLN A 19 -15.95 -4.00 -4.64
CA GLN A 19 -14.50 -4.14 -4.53
C GLN A 19 -13.75 -3.24 -5.52
N ASN A 20 -14.25 -3.09 -6.75
CA ASN A 20 -13.70 -2.14 -7.72
C ASN A 20 -13.82 -0.69 -7.24
N ASP A 21 -15.00 -0.31 -6.73
CA ASP A 21 -15.24 1.04 -6.21
C ASP A 21 -14.35 1.31 -4.98
N PHE A 22 -14.15 0.30 -4.12
CA PHE A 22 -13.20 0.36 -3.01
C PHE A 22 -11.76 0.57 -3.50
N LEU A 23 -11.28 -0.22 -4.47
CA LEU A 23 -9.90 -0.10 -4.96
C LEU A 23 -9.62 1.27 -5.57
N LYS A 24 -10.57 1.86 -6.30
CA LYS A 24 -10.42 3.21 -6.86
C LYS A 24 -10.20 4.26 -5.77
N ARG A 25 -11.07 4.29 -4.77
CA ARG A 25 -10.95 5.23 -3.64
C ARG A 25 -9.70 4.96 -2.82
N TYR A 26 -9.34 3.69 -2.65
CA TYR A 26 -8.14 3.30 -1.92
C TYR A 26 -6.87 3.69 -2.68
N GLU A 27 -6.84 3.58 -4.01
CA GLU A 27 -5.74 4.06 -4.84
C GLU A 27 -5.57 5.59 -4.75
N GLU A 28 -6.67 6.34 -4.79
CA GLU A 28 -6.68 7.79 -4.57
C GLU A 28 -6.12 8.14 -3.19
N PHE A 29 -6.60 7.48 -2.14
CA PHE A 29 -6.08 7.66 -0.79
C PHE A 29 -4.57 7.34 -0.69
N LEU A 30 -4.09 6.25 -1.28
CA LEU A 30 -2.65 5.92 -1.28
C LEU A 30 -1.81 6.95 -2.04
N LYS A 31 -2.39 7.65 -3.02
CA LYS A 31 -1.72 8.77 -3.70
C LYS A 31 -1.59 9.98 -2.78
N GLU A 32 -2.64 10.33 -2.06
CA GLU A 32 -2.60 11.41 -1.06
C GLU A 32 -1.57 11.11 0.05
N VAL A 33 -1.49 9.85 0.49
CA VAL A 33 -0.44 9.40 1.42
C VAL A 33 0.96 9.58 0.83
N ASP A 34 1.19 9.20 -0.44
CA ASP A 34 2.50 9.36 -1.09
C ASP A 34 2.94 10.83 -1.11
N GLU A 35 2.03 11.74 -1.45
CA GLU A 35 2.29 13.18 -1.45
C GLU A 35 2.63 13.69 -0.05
N ALA A 36 1.86 13.28 0.97
CA ALA A 36 2.10 13.70 2.34
C ALA A 36 3.41 13.15 2.93
N VAL A 37 3.76 11.89 2.65
CA VAL A 37 5.01 11.27 3.12
C VAL A 37 6.22 11.94 2.46
N ARG A 38 6.14 12.28 1.17
CA ARG A 38 7.19 13.06 0.49
C ARG A 38 7.37 14.42 1.14
N TYR A 39 6.27 15.11 1.42
CA TYR A 39 6.31 16.41 2.09
C TYR A 39 6.91 16.31 3.52
N ALA A 40 6.59 15.26 4.28
CA ALA A 40 7.23 15.01 5.57
C ALA A 40 8.77 14.82 5.44
N GLY A 41 9.22 14.12 4.39
CA GLY A 41 10.64 14.03 4.07
C GLY A 41 11.28 15.39 3.75
N GLU A 42 10.58 16.25 3.00
CA GLU A 42 11.03 17.61 2.70
C GLU A 42 11.14 18.48 3.96
N CYS A 43 10.16 18.42 4.86
CA CYS A 43 10.22 19.10 6.16
C CYS A 43 11.43 18.65 6.97
N SER A 44 11.74 17.34 6.94
CA SER A 44 12.92 16.78 7.63
C SER A 44 14.22 17.39 7.11
N ILE A 45 14.35 17.54 5.78
CA ILE A 45 15.52 18.17 5.15
C ILE A 45 15.66 19.65 5.54
N GLN A 46 14.53 20.34 5.74
CA GLN A 46 14.49 21.76 6.10
C GLN A 46 14.75 22.02 7.59
N GLY A 47 14.86 20.97 8.42
CA GLY A 47 15.02 21.08 9.87
C GLY A 47 13.70 21.23 10.63
N ASP A 48 12.57 21.11 9.94
CA ASP A 48 11.21 21.16 10.52
C ASP A 48 10.78 19.76 10.99
N GLU A 49 11.58 19.17 11.88
CA GLU A 49 11.45 17.77 12.29
C GLU A 49 10.12 17.47 13.01
N ASP A 50 9.68 18.35 13.90
CA ASP A 50 8.40 18.22 14.60
C ASP A 50 7.20 18.17 13.63
N ILE A 51 7.28 18.93 12.53
CA ILE A 51 6.24 18.95 11.50
C ILE A 51 6.28 17.65 10.70
N ALA A 52 7.48 17.20 10.34
CA ALA A 52 7.68 15.95 9.64
C ALA A 52 7.13 14.75 10.42
N ASP A 53 7.46 14.64 11.71
CA ASP A 53 7.06 13.51 12.57
C ASP A 53 5.55 13.48 12.80
N ARG A 54 4.94 14.62 13.12
CA ARG A 54 3.48 14.72 13.28
C ARG A 54 2.74 14.37 11.99
N LEU A 55 3.21 14.88 10.86
CA LEU A 55 2.59 14.60 9.57
C LEU A 55 2.70 13.11 9.25
N LEU A 56 3.91 12.55 9.35
CA LEU A 56 4.18 11.14 9.06
C LEU A 56 3.37 10.21 9.99
N SER A 57 3.38 10.46 11.30
CA SER A 57 2.56 9.70 12.26
C SER A 57 1.07 9.80 11.96
N SER A 58 0.57 11.01 11.70
CA SER A 58 -0.85 11.24 11.41
C SER A 58 -1.31 10.50 10.15
N VAL A 59 -0.56 10.60 9.04
CA VAL A 59 -0.95 9.94 7.77
C VAL A 59 -0.80 8.43 7.86
N SER A 60 0.23 7.92 8.55
CA SER A 60 0.41 6.49 8.78
C SER A 60 -0.66 5.92 9.71
N SER A 61 -1.10 6.67 10.72
CA SER A 61 -2.21 6.27 11.59
C SER A 61 -3.52 6.07 10.81
N GLY A 62 -3.76 6.91 9.80
CA GLY A 62 -4.88 6.75 8.86
C GLY A 62 -4.86 5.44 8.06
N LEU A 63 -3.69 4.82 7.92
CA LEU A 63 -3.50 3.55 7.21
C LEU A 63 -3.68 2.30 8.10
N LEU A 64 -3.70 2.44 9.42
CA LEU A 64 -3.80 1.30 10.35
C LEU A 64 -5.03 0.39 10.14
N PRO A 65 -6.23 0.92 9.78
CA PRO A 65 -7.40 0.08 9.47
C PRO A 65 -7.22 -0.82 8.24
N TYR A 66 -6.21 -0.57 7.40
CA TYR A 66 -5.92 -1.30 6.16
C TYR A 66 -4.85 -2.40 6.38
N HIS A 67 -4.88 -3.03 7.56
CA HIS A 67 -4.02 -4.15 7.91
C HIS A 67 -4.23 -5.38 6.99
N PRO A 68 -3.27 -6.33 6.91
CA PRO A 68 -3.38 -7.50 6.05
C PRO A 68 -4.59 -8.41 6.29
N GLU A 69 -5.20 -8.35 7.48
CA GLU A 69 -6.40 -9.11 7.82
C GLU A 69 -7.69 -8.30 7.62
N ASN A 70 -7.59 -7.06 7.09
CA ASN A 70 -8.75 -6.26 6.71
C ASN A 70 -9.61 -7.08 5.73
N ILE A 71 -10.89 -7.28 6.07
CA ILE A 71 -11.77 -8.20 5.35
C ILE A 71 -11.85 -7.85 3.85
N THR A 72 -11.91 -6.57 3.51
CA THR A 72 -12.02 -6.12 2.13
C THR A 72 -10.73 -6.41 1.36
N LEU A 73 -9.58 -6.00 1.89
CA LEU A 73 -8.28 -6.26 1.26
C LEU A 73 -7.99 -7.76 1.14
N PHE A 74 -8.24 -8.51 2.21
CA PHE A 74 -8.07 -9.97 2.19
C PHE A 74 -8.98 -10.61 1.13
N SER A 75 -10.23 -10.19 1.02
CA SER A 75 -11.15 -10.72 -0.01
C SER A 75 -10.66 -10.48 -1.45
N ILE A 76 -9.90 -9.41 -1.68
CA ILE A 76 -9.39 -9.01 -3.00
C ILE A 76 -8.06 -9.74 -3.31
N PHE A 77 -7.14 -9.77 -2.34
CA PHE A 77 -5.75 -10.15 -2.54
C PHE A 77 -5.37 -11.55 -2.02
N LYS A 78 -6.23 -12.27 -1.28
CA LYS A 78 -5.88 -13.59 -0.68
C LYS A 78 -5.29 -14.63 -1.65
N GLU A 79 -5.66 -14.58 -2.93
CA GLU A 79 -5.14 -15.50 -3.97
C GLU A 79 -3.82 -15.02 -4.61
N ASP A 80 -3.48 -13.74 -4.42
CA ASP A 80 -2.23 -13.13 -4.85
C ASP A 80 -1.24 -13.04 -3.69
N LYS A 81 -0.55 -14.15 -3.43
CA LYS A 81 0.48 -14.25 -2.38
C LYS A 81 1.57 -13.17 -2.51
N LYS A 82 1.90 -12.74 -3.73
CA LYS A 82 2.93 -11.71 -3.94
C LYS A 82 2.42 -10.38 -3.38
N CYS A 83 1.21 -9.97 -3.76
CA CYS A 83 0.64 -8.73 -3.27
C CYS A 83 0.34 -8.77 -1.76
N MET A 84 -0.07 -9.91 -1.21
CA MET A 84 -0.22 -10.06 0.24
C MET A 84 1.10 -9.88 1.01
N ASN A 85 2.21 -10.41 0.49
CA ASN A 85 3.52 -10.20 1.11
C ASN A 85 3.97 -8.72 1.05
N VAL A 86 3.67 -8.05 -0.06
CA VAL A 86 3.92 -6.60 -0.20
C VAL A 86 3.10 -5.81 0.80
N LEU A 87 1.80 -6.11 0.94
CA LEU A 87 0.92 -5.47 1.93
C LEU A 87 1.44 -5.67 3.36
N GLN A 88 1.87 -6.88 3.71
CA GLN A 88 2.44 -7.15 5.05
C GLN A 88 3.70 -6.34 5.31
N THR A 89 4.58 -6.22 4.32
CA THR A 89 5.83 -5.45 4.46
C THR A 89 5.54 -3.97 4.60
N PHE A 90 4.69 -3.44 3.72
CA PHE A 90 4.23 -2.05 3.79
C PHE A 90 3.56 -1.73 5.14
N TYR A 91 2.68 -2.62 5.62
CA TYR A 91 1.98 -2.41 6.89
C TYR A 91 2.93 -2.32 8.09
N LYS A 92 4.00 -3.10 8.12
CA LYS A 92 5.03 -2.97 9.18
C LYS A 92 5.69 -1.59 9.16
N THR A 93 5.99 -1.07 7.98
CA THR A 93 6.55 0.29 7.83
C THR A 93 5.55 1.34 8.28
N VAL A 94 4.26 1.17 7.97
CA VAL A 94 3.17 2.02 8.47
C VAL A 94 3.09 2.01 9.99
N GLN A 95 3.18 0.84 10.64
CA GLN A 95 3.15 0.73 12.10
C GLN A 95 4.31 1.48 12.77
N ARG A 96 5.52 1.34 12.21
CA ARG A 96 6.70 2.06 12.68
C ARG A 96 6.51 3.58 12.55
N ALA A 97 6.11 4.04 11.37
CA ALA A 97 5.87 5.47 11.12
C ALA A 97 4.75 6.07 11.98
N ALA A 98 3.69 5.30 12.24
CA ALA A 98 2.58 5.74 13.11
C ALA A 98 3.04 5.97 14.57
N SER A 99 4.10 5.29 15.01
CA SER A 99 4.60 5.34 16.39
C SER A 99 5.71 6.37 16.60
N LEU A 100 6.04 7.19 15.61
CA LEU A 100 7.16 8.14 15.68
C LEU A 100 7.02 9.21 16.76
N GLU A 101 5.80 9.63 17.11
CA GLU A 101 5.61 10.61 18.19
C GLU A 101 6.07 10.09 19.56
N GLU A 102 6.20 8.76 19.70
CA GLU A 102 6.64 8.11 20.93
C GLU A 102 8.17 7.85 20.95
N GLU A 103 8.86 8.05 19.83
CA GLU A 103 10.28 7.72 19.64
C GLU A 103 11.09 8.97 19.27
N THR A 104 12.19 9.23 19.97
CA THR A 104 13.17 10.21 19.51
C THR A 104 14.01 9.61 18.38
N MET A 105 13.78 10.07 17.15
CA MET A 105 14.50 9.63 15.96
C MET A 105 15.48 10.70 15.48
N GLU A 106 16.70 10.31 15.13
CA GLU A 106 17.65 11.24 14.50
C GLU A 106 17.21 11.56 13.06
N SER A 107 17.55 12.76 12.58
CA SER A 107 17.22 13.22 11.22
C SER A 107 17.62 12.22 10.12
N ALA A 108 18.80 11.60 10.25
CA ALA A 108 19.29 10.60 9.30
C ALA A 108 18.42 9.33 9.29
N ASP A 109 17.99 8.86 10.45
CA ASP A 109 17.12 7.68 10.57
C ASP A 109 15.73 7.95 10.00
N ARG A 110 15.22 9.17 10.18
CA ARG A 110 13.94 9.62 9.61
C ARG A 110 14.00 9.65 8.09
N MET A 111 15.08 10.20 7.54
CA MET A 111 15.33 10.22 6.10
C MET A 111 15.43 8.81 5.52
N HIS A 112 16.12 7.90 6.23
CA HIS A 112 16.18 6.49 5.86
C HIS A 112 14.78 5.85 5.86
N LEU A 113 14.01 6.05 6.94
CA LEU A 113 12.65 5.55 7.05
C LEU A 113 11.77 6.05 5.90
N VAL A 114 11.80 7.34 5.57
CA VAL A 114 10.95 7.91 4.52
C VAL A 114 11.35 7.41 3.12
N TYR A 115 12.62 7.58 2.74
CA TYR A 115 13.05 7.44 1.35
C TYR A 115 13.52 6.03 0.99
N GLU A 116 14.09 5.28 1.95
CA GLU A 116 14.62 3.94 1.70
C GLU A 116 13.63 2.83 2.11
N GLU A 117 12.73 3.12 3.05
CA GLU A 117 11.75 2.13 3.53
C GLU A 117 10.32 2.47 3.07
N TYR A 118 9.76 3.60 3.48
CA TYR A 118 8.32 3.89 3.34
C TYR A 118 7.90 4.05 1.89
N LEU A 119 8.49 5.01 1.18
CA LEU A 119 8.11 5.32 -0.21
C LEU A 119 8.29 4.12 -1.14
N PRO A 120 9.41 3.35 -1.09
CA PRO A 120 9.54 2.15 -1.91
C PRO A 120 8.49 1.06 -1.62
N GLN A 121 8.08 0.87 -0.37
CA GLN A 121 7.05 -0.11 -0.03
C GLN A 121 5.65 0.38 -0.43
N LEU A 122 5.38 1.68 -0.27
CA LEU A 122 4.15 2.31 -0.73
C LEU A 122 3.99 2.17 -2.25
N GLU A 123 5.05 2.43 -3.02
CA GLU A 123 5.04 2.29 -4.48
C GLU A 123 4.74 0.85 -4.91
N LYS A 124 5.43 -0.13 -4.31
CA LYS A 124 5.18 -1.56 -4.57
C LYS A 124 3.73 -1.93 -4.26
N TRP A 125 3.18 -1.42 -3.16
CA TRP A 125 1.80 -1.71 -2.79
C TRP A 125 0.79 -1.06 -3.74
N ARG A 126 1.00 0.21 -4.11
CA ARG A 126 0.18 0.91 -5.11
C ARG A 126 0.17 0.18 -6.44
N ALA A 127 1.31 -0.36 -6.89
CA ALA A 127 1.37 -1.16 -8.11
C ALA A 127 0.48 -2.42 -8.03
N CYS A 128 0.44 -3.09 -6.87
CA CYS A 128 -0.48 -4.21 -6.62
C CYS A 128 -1.96 -3.77 -6.68
N VAL A 129 -2.31 -2.66 -6.03
CA VAL A 129 -3.67 -2.09 -6.02
C VAL A 129 -4.13 -1.76 -7.44
N LYS A 130 -3.30 -1.05 -8.20
CA LYS A 130 -3.58 -0.67 -9.59
C LYS A 130 -3.75 -1.89 -10.50
N SER A 131 -2.82 -2.85 -10.42
CA SER A 131 -2.89 -4.08 -11.21
C SER A 131 -4.15 -4.90 -10.91
N ALA A 132 -4.60 -4.94 -9.66
CA ALA A 132 -5.85 -5.61 -9.29
C ALA A 132 -7.08 -4.91 -9.87
N GLY A 133 -7.10 -3.57 -9.92
CA GLY A 133 -8.17 -2.78 -10.53
C GLY A 133 -8.26 -2.94 -12.05
N GLU A 134 -7.11 -2.95 -12.73
CA GLU A 134 -7.04 -3.05 -14.20
C GLU A 134 -7.32 -4.48 -14.70
N SER A 135 -6.67 -5.49 -14.11
CA SER A 135 -6.72 -6.88 -14.58
C SER A 135 -8.10 -7.52 -14.42
N ARG A 136 -8.93 -6.99 -13.52
CA ARG A 136 -10.24 -7.57 -13.18
C ARG A 136 -11.43 -6.70 -13.60
N GLY A 137 -11.17 -5.49 -14.14
CA GLY A 137 -12.18 -4.57 -14.66
C GLY A 137 -12.39 -4.62 -16.19
N SER A 138 -11.44 -5.16 -16.95
CA SER A 138 -11.44 -5.12 -18.42
C SER A 138 -12.57 -5.89 -19.13
N ASP A 139 -13.32 -6.75 -18.42
CA ASP A 139 -14.39 -7.55 -19.04
C ASP A 139 -15.73 -6.80 -19.21
N TYR A 140 -15.88 -5.61 -18.62
CA TYR A 140 -17.13 -4.84 -18.69
C TYR A 140 -17.22 -3.87 -19.89
N ALA A 141 -16.15 -3.72 -20.68
CA ALA A 141 -16.11 -2.78 -21.81
C ALA A 141 -16.47 -3.39 -23.18
N ARG A 142 -17.08 -4.60 -23.22
CA ARG A 142 -17.38 -5.34 -24.46
C ARG A 142 -18.86 -5.65 -24.71
N HIS A 143 -19.79 -5.00 -24.04
CA HIS A 143 -21.22 -5.17 -24.29
C HIS A 143 -21.91 -3.85 -24.63
#